data_AF-A0A088MYG5-F1
#
_entry.id   AF-A0A088MYG5-F1
#
_cell.length_a   1.000
_cell.length_b   1.000
_cell.length_c   1.000
_cell.angle_alpha   90.00
_cell.angle_beta   90.00
_cell.angle_gamma   90.00
#
_symmetry.space_group_name_H-M   'P 1'
#
loop_
_entity.id
_entity.type
_entity.pdbx_description
1 polymer ?
#
loop_
_entity_poly.entity_id
_entity_poly.type
_entity_poly.pdbx_seq_one_letter_code
_entity_poly.pdbx_strand_id
1 'polypeptide(L)'
;MNYTFITKTLSHMQKYVKNRPYHAKKTYAVRYIAGQPVKRIFPPLNLGEVNHTVQLGNPLLSSHVLEVMVWNIFKQQRTNWLSVLERFGKKTQLVLLQEAQTTPELISFATSHYLAADQVPALILPQHPSGVMTLSTAHPVYCCPLREREPLLRIAKSALITIYPVYQTMLIMVINIHAINFSFGLDVYSKQFRLIGDHIIKHNGPVIMAGDFNTWSRQRILALYRFTERMMLGEVNFMNDQRKRVFGRPLDFIFYRDMNVADASVIVTQASDHNPLLVTFNINKAYFYNKTSCLNSL
;
A
#
# COMPACT_ATOMS: atom_id res chain seq x y z
N MET A 1 -0.91 -32.68 28.03
CA MET A 1 -1.86 -31.58 28.32
C MET A 1 -2.51 -31.15 27.02
N ASN A 2 -3.83 -30.95 27.07
CA ASN A 2 -4.78 -31.41 26.05
C ASN A 2 -4.93 -30.52 24.81
N TYR A 3 -4.88 -31.17 23.65
CA TYR A 3 -5.25 -30.69 22.30
C TYR A 3 -6.77 -30.42 22.11
N THR A 4 -7.55 -30.42 23.20
CA THR A 4 -9.02 -30.42 23.17
C THR A 4 -9.65 -29.02 23.36
N PHE A 5 -8.85 -27.98 23.60
CA PHE A 5 -9.36 -26.62 23.84
C PHE A 5 -9.49 -25.74 22.57
N ILE A 6 -8.83 -26.10 21.46
CA ILE A 6 -8.89 -25.31 20.21
C ILE A 6 -10.09 -25.72 19.33
N THR A 7 -10.61 -26.94 19.47
CA THR A 7 -11.74 -27.44 18.67
C THR A 7 -13.12 -27.00 19.19
N LYS A 8 -13.25 -26.63 20.46
CA LYS A 8 -14.54 -26.18 21.04
C LYS A 8 -14.90 -24.73 20.72
N THR A 9 -13.94 -23.86 20.38
CA THR A 9 -14.22 -22.47 20.00
C THR A 9 -14.67 -22.34 18.53
N LEU A 10 -14.31 -23.31 17.68
CA LEU A 10 -14.70 -23.36 16.26
C LEU A 10 -16.12 -23.92 16.05
N SER A 11 -16.60 -24.83 16.90
CA SER A 11 -17.95 -25.40 16.75
C SER A 11 -19.07 -24.48 17.25
N HIS A 12 -18.77 -23.57 18.20
CA HIS A 12 -19.76 -22.61 18.70
C HIS A 12 -20.05 -21.44 17.75
N MET A 13 -19.16 -21.14 16.78
CA MET A 13 -19.43 -20.12 15.75
C MET A 13 -20.32 -20.60 14.60
N GLN A 14 -20.58 -21.92 14.49
CA GLN A 14 -21.36 -22.47 13.36
C GLN A 14 -22.87 -22.52 13.58
N LYS A 15 -23.39 -22.25 14.79
CA LYS A 15 -24.84 -22.35 15.09
C LYS A 15 -25.65 -21.06 14.98
N TYR A 16 -25.03 -19.90 14.77
CA TYR A 16 -25.73 -18.60 14.68
C TYR A 16 -25.80 -17.98 13.27
N VAL A 17 -25.54 -18.77 12.22
CA VAL A 17 -25.68 -18.31 10.83
C VAL A 17 -26.93 -18.90 10.19
N LYS A 18 -28.11 -18.51 10.68
CA LYS A 18 -29.34 -18.57 9.92
C LYS A 18 -30.07 -17.24 10.02
N ASN A 19 -30.32 -16.65 8.85
CA ASN A 19 -31.18 -15.50 8.58
C ASN A 19 -30.72 -14.13 9.13
N ARG A 20 -29.68 -13.55 8.51
CA ARG A 20 -29.54 -12.09 8.44
C ARG A 20 -29.41 -11.64 6.98
N PRO A 21 -30.04 -10.52 6.58
CA PRO A 21 -29.95 -9.98 5.23
C PRO A 21 -28.50 -9.67 4.88
N TYR A 22 -28.17 -9.76 3.59
CA TYR A 22 -26.81 -9.69 3.04
C TYR A 22 -26.20 -8.28 3.25
N HIS A 23 -25.72 -7.99 4.46
CA HIS A 23 -24.92 -6.79 4.72
C HIS A 23 -23.57 -6.94 4.01
N ALA A 24 -23.27 -6.04 3.07
CA ALA A 24 -21.96 -5.95 2.46
C ALA A 24 -20.89 -5.86 3.57
N LYS A 25 -20.02 -6.88 3.67
CA LYS A 25 -18.95 -6.92 4.68
C LYS A 25 -18.08 -5.66 4.53
N LYS A 26 -18.06 -4.81 5.57
CA LYS A 26 -17.24 -3.58 5.62
C LYS A 26 -15.79 -3.92 5.29
N THR A 27 -15.17 -3.17 4.37
CA THR A 27 -13.73 -3.25 4.07
C THR A 27 -12.94 -2.86 5.31
N TYR A 28 -11.83 -3.53 5.57
CA TYR A 28 -10.95 -3.27 6.71
C TYR A 28 -9.49 -3.56 6.33
N ALA A 29 -8.55 -2.92 7.02
CA ALA A 29 -7.15 -3.29 7.07
C ALA A 29 -6.89 -4.09 8.35
N VAL A 30 -5.81 -4.85 8.35
CA VAL A 30 -5.28 -5.56 9.51
C VAL A 30 -3.92 -4.96 9.85
N ARG A 31 -3.73 -4.56 11.10
CA ARG A 31 -2.49 -3.99 11.60
C ARG A 31 -1.73 -4.98 12.47
N TYR A 32 -0.45 -5.12 12.18
CA TYR A 32 0.53 -5.91 12.91
C TYR A 32 1.57 -4.97 13.53
N ILE A 33 1.80 -5.12 14.83
CA ILE A 33 2.82 -4.40 15.61
C ILE A 33 3.48 -5.43 16.53
N ALA A 34 4.81 -5.40 16.65
CA ALA A 34 5.55 -6.30 17.52
C ALA A 34 5.02 -6.27 18.97
N GLY A 35 4.78 -7.45 19.54
CA GLY A 35 4.28 -7.58 20.92
C GLY A 35 2.84 -7.14 21.16
N GLN A 36 2.07 -6.73 20.14
CA GLN A 36 0.67 -6.32 20.29
C GLN A 36 -0.31 -7.30 19.63
N PRO A 37 -1.54 -7.43 20.14
CA PRO A 37 -2.60 -8.14 19.44
C PRO A 37 -2.91 -7.52 18.08
N VAL A 38 -3.22 -8.38 17.10
CA VAL A 38 -3.62 -7.96 15.76
C VAL A 38 -4.91 -7.13 15.81
N LYS A 39 -4.91 -5.95 15.17
CA LYS A 39 -6.05 -5.02 15.17
C LYS A 39 -6.69 -4.94 13.78
N ARG A 40 -8.02 -4.84 13.73
CA ARG A 40 -8.75 -4.47 12.51
C ARG A 40 -8.94 -2.96 12.47
N ILE A 41 -8.53 -2.34 11.37
CA ILE A 41 -8.67 -0.91 11.12
C ILE A 41 -9.75 -0.73 10.06
N PHE A 42 -10.78 0.06 10.36
CA PHE A 42 -11.85 0.37 9.42
C PHE A 42 -11.58 1.70 8.73
N PRO A 43 -12.13 1.93 7.52
CA PRO A 43 -12.05 3.22 6.86
C PRO A 43 -12.48 4.34 7.82
N PRO A 44 -11.62 5.34 8.04
CA PRO A 44 -11.97 6.48 8.89
C PRO A 44 -13.07 7.29 8.23
N LEU A 45 -13.89 7.96 9.06
CA LEU A 45 -15.05 8.71 8.59
C LEU A 45 -14.66 9.91 7.74
N ASN A 46 -13.57 10.62 8.09
CA ASN A 46 -13.08 11.78 7.36
C ASN A 46 -11.54 11.90 7.43
N LEU A 47 -10.93 12.45 6.37
CA LEU A 47 -9.49 12.77 6.35
C LEU A 47 -9.16 13.97 7.27
N GLY A 48 -10.12 14.88 7.48
CA GLY A 48 -9.92 16.11 8.27
C GLY A 48 -9.60 15.88 9.75
N GLU A 49 -9.93 14.71 10.30
CA GLU A 49 -9.64 14.35 11.70
C GLU A 49 -8.14 14.07 11.95
N VAL A 50 -7.36 13.86 10.88
CA VAL A 50 -5.90 13.64 10.96
C VAL A 50 -5.16 14.91 11.40
N ASN A 51 -5.71 16.09 11.10
CA ASN A 51 -5.06 17.37 11.42
C ASN A 51 -4.94 17.64 12.93
N HIS A 52 -5.73 16.96 13.77
CA HIS A 52 -5.71 17.13 15.24
C HIS A 52 -4.90 16.05 15.98
N THR A 53 -4.38 15.03 15.29
CA THR A 53 -3.70 13.87 15.91
C THR A 53 -2.19 13.82 15.64
N VAL A 54 -1.62 14.85 15.02
CA VAL A 54 -0.20 14.96 14.62
C VAL A 54 0.80 14.78 15.78
N GLN A 55 0.35 14.90 17.03
CA GLN A 55 1.19 14.83 18.24
C GLN A 55 1.63 13.40 18.66
N LEU A 56 1.11 12.32 18.07
CA LEU A 56 1.23 10.96 18.65
C LEU A 56 2.15 9.97 17.92
N GLY A 57 2.73 10.33 16.77
CA GLY A 57 3.53 9.40 15.95
C GLY A 57 5.00 9.80 15.84
N ASN A 58 5.91 8.85 16.05
CA ASN A 58 7.30 9.01 15.62
C ASN A 58 7.34 9.28 14.10
N PRO A 59 8.14 10.25 13.65
CA PRO A 59 8.23 10.58 12.23
C PRO A 59 8.77 9.39 11.42
N LEU A 60 8.27 9.24 10.19
CA LEU A 60 8.77 8.27 9.21
C LEU A 60 10.26 8.48 8.90
N LEU A 61 10.70 9.73 8.99
CA LEU A 61 12.04 10.14 8.62
C LEU A 61 12.85 10.66 9.80
N SER A 62 14.05 10.13 9.96
CA SER A 62 15.12 10.71 10.79
C SER A 62 16.07 11.61 9.98
N SER A 63 16.03 11.53 8.64
CA SER A 63 16.86 12.27 7.69
C SER A 63 16.02 12.68 6.46
N HIS A 64 16.51 13.58 5.59
CA HIS A 64 15.73 14.09 4.47
C HIS A 64 15.55 13.07 3.33
N VAL A 65 16.03 11.84 3.53
CA VAL A 65 16.03 10.76 2.56
C VAL A 65 14.94 9.76 2.92
N LEU A 66 14.09 9.44 1.93
CA LEU A 66 13.06 8.42 2.02
C LEU A 66 13.34 7.31 1.00
N GLU A 67 13.67 6.12 1.48
CA GLU A 67 13.82 4.93 0.65
C GLU A 67 12.53 4.10 0.67
N VAL A 68 12.08 3.74 -0.52
CA VAL A 68 10.82 3.00 -0.74
C VAL A 68 11.09 1.81 -1.64
N MET A 69 10.71 0.62 -1.16
CA MET A 69 10.66 -0.59 -1.97
C MET A 69 9.22 -0.90 -2.37
N VAL A 70 8.99 -1.25 -3.62
CA VAL A 70 7.67 -1.62 -4.15
C VAL A 70 7.78 -2.96 -4.85
N TRP A 71 6.95 -3.92 -4.46
CA TRP A 71 7.08 -5.27 -4.98
C TRP A 71 5.80 -6.10 -4.94
N ASN A 72 5.34 -6.55 -6.12
CA ASN A 72 4.41 -7.67 -6.18
C ASN A 72 5.21 -8.95 -5.83
N ILE A 73 4.95 -9.51 -4.65
CA ILE A 73 5.70 -10.63 -4.10
C ILE A 73 5.10 -11.98 -4.49
N PHE A 74 4.19 -12.00 -5.46
CA PHE A 74 3.64 -13.20 -6.08
C PHE A 74 3.14 -14.24 -5.09
N LYS A 75 2.40 -13.79 -4.06
CA LYS A 75 1.88 -14.66 -2.98
C LYS A 75 2.96 -15.53 -2.33
N GLN A 76 4.21 -15.05 -2.31
CA GLN A 76 5.37 -15.78 -1.78
C GLN A 76 5.57 -17.17 -2.43
N GLN A 77 5.11 -17.38 -3.67
CA GLN A 77 5.12 -18.71 -4.32
C GLN A 77 6.51 -19.16 -4.79
N ARG A 78 7.47 -18.25 -4.95
CA ARG A 78 8.85 -18.57 -5.32
C ARG A 78 9.72 -18.66 -4.08
N THR A 79 10.79 -19.46 -4.15
CA THR A 79 11.80 -19.49 -3.10
C THR A 79 12.56 -18.15 -3.04
N ASN A 80 13.25 -17.89 -1.93
CA ASN A 80 14.15 -16.72 -1.73
C ASN A 80 13.47 -15.34 -1.64
N TRP A 81 12.14 -15.26 -1.60
CA TRP A 81 11.46 -13.96 -1.43
C TRP A 81 11.92 -13.23 -0.16
N LEU A 82 12.11 -13.98 0.92
CA LEU A 82 12.55 -13.44 2.21
C LEU A 82 13.98 -12.90 2.11
N SER A 83 14.88 -13.60 1.42
CA SER A 83 16.26 -13.14 1.22
C SER A 83 16.34 -11.82 0.45
N VAL A 84 15.41 -11.58 -0.49
CA VAL A 84 15.29 -10.28 -1.18
C VAL A 84 14.83 -9.18 -0.22
N LEU A 85 13.82 -9.46 0.62
CA LEU A 85 13.37 -8.51 1.64
C LEU A 85 14.45 -8.21 2.71
N GLU A 86 15.19 -9.22 3.14
CA GLU A 86 16.31 -9.05 4.08
C GLU A 86 17.43 -8.20 3.49
N ARG A 87 17.76 -8.44 2.23
CA ARG A 87 18.87 -7.73 1.56
C ARG A 87 18.52 -6.27 1.21
N PHE A 88 17.30 -6.03 0.72
CA PHE A 88 16.91 -4.74 0.16
C PHE A 88 15.83 -4.05 0.97
N GLY A 89 14.81 -4.77 1.41
CA GLY A 89 13.68 -4.20 2.16
C GLY A 89 14.12 -3.63 3.51
N LYS A 90 14.83 -4.39 4.34
CA LYS A 90 15.21 -4.02 5.73
C LYS A 90 15.83 -2.63 5.91
N LYS A 91 16.45 -2.07 4.87
CA LYS A 91 17.11 -0.75 4.90
C LYS A 91 16.17 0.41 4.57
N THR A 92 15.00 0.12 4.01
CA THR A 92 14.02 1.11 3.57
C THR A 92 13.07 1.52 4.68
N GLN A 93 12.53 2.74 4.61
CA GLN A 93 11.52 3.21 5.54
C GLN A 93 10.13 2.70 5.19
N LEU A 94 9.89 2.41 3.90
CA LEU A 94 8.60 1.91 3.40
C LEU A 94 8.80 0.72 2.46
N VAL A 95 8.05 -0.36 2.70
CA VAL A 95 7.91 -1.48 1.74
C VAL A 95 6.44 -1.65 1.38
N LEU A 96 6.13 -1.51 0.10
CA LEU A 96 4.78 -1.63 -0.46
C LEU A 96 4.68 -2.95 -1.22
N LEU A 97 4.08 -3.96 -0.58
CA LEU A 97 3.90 -5.28 -1.15
C LEU A 97 2.52 -5.44 -1.79
N GLN A 98 2.47 -6.05 -2.97
CA GLN A 98 1.23 -6.54 -3.60
C GLN A 98 1.23 -8.06 -3.60
N GLU A 99 0.04 -8.66 -3.62
CA GLU A 99 -0.17 -10.10 -3.47
C GLU A 99 0.40 -10.73 -2.19
N ALA A 100 0.72 -9.94 -1.17
CA ALA A 100 1.28 -10.44 0.08
C ALA A 100 0.28 -11.32 0.83
N GLN A 101 0.68 -12.56 1.13
CA GLN A 101 -0.03 -13.46 2.05
C GLN A 101 0.49 -13.27 3.47
N THR A 102 -0.43 -13.36 4.44
CA THR A 102 -0.12 -13.26 5.87
C THR A 102 0.52 -14.57 6.39
N THR A 103 1.70 -14.95 5.90
CA THR A 103 2.43 -16.11 6.41
C THR A 103 3.19 -15.77 7.70
N PRO A 104 3.46 -16.74 8.60
CA PRO A 104 4.24 -16.49 9.80
C PRO A 104 5.60 -15.84 9.53
N GLU A 105 6.29 -16.24 8.46
CA GLU A 105 7.61 -15.72 8.07
C GLU A 105 7.53 -14.25 7.67
N LEU A 106 6.54 -13.86 6.86
CA LEU A 106 6.39 -12.47 6.45
C LEU A 106 6.02 -11.58 7.64
N ILE A 107 5.15 -12.06 8.53
CA ILE A 107 4.79 -11.33 9.75
C ILE A 107 5.98 -11.22 10.71
N SER A 108 6.79 -12.27 10.83
CA SER A 108 8.03 -12.24 11.61
C SER A 108 9.01 -11.19 11.06
N PHE A 109 9.28 -11.22 9.75
CA PHE A 109 10.09 -10.22 9.08
C PHE A 109 9.55 -8.79 9.30
N ALA A 110 8.25 -8.60 9.08
CA ALA A 110 7.61 -7.30 9.19
C ALA A 110 7.71 -6.74 10.62
N THR A 111 7.39 -7.55 11.62
CA THR A 111 7.38 -7.10 13.02
C THR A 111 8.78 -7.02 13.64
N SER A 112 9.79 -7.65 13.02
CA SER A 112 11.19 -7.56 13.46
C SER A 112 11.93 -6.36 12.88
N HIS A 113 11.45 -5.77 11.78
CA HIS A 113 12.15 -4.68 11.06
C HIS A 113 11.35 -3.39 10.92
N TYR A 114 10.04 -3.41 11.17
CA TYR A 114 9.15 -2.26 11.01
C TYR A 114 8.31 -2.03 12.25
N LEU A 115 7.93 -0.77 12.50
CA LEU A 115 7.08 -0.40 13.63
C LEU A 115 5.61 -0.77 13.38
N ALA A 116 5.18 -0.77 12.12
CA ALA A 116 3.84 -1.17 11.73
C ALA A 116 3.84 -1.86 10.37
N ALA A 117 2.97 -2.87 10.24
CA ALA A 117 2.54 -3.39 8.96
C ALA A 117 1.01 -3.35 8.87
N ASP A 118 0.49 -2.71 7.82
CA ASP A 118 -0.93 -2.60 7.53
C ASP A 118 -1.26 -3.37 6.25
N GLN A 119 -2.25 -4.26 6.30
CA GLN A 119 -2.63 -5.11 5.17
C GLN A 119 -4.12 -5.00 4.85
N VAL A 120 -4.47 -4.88 3.57
CA VAL A 120 -5.86 -4.97 3.11
C VAL A 120 -6.07 -6.34 2.47
N PRO A 121 -6.78 -7.28 3.13
CA PRO A 121 -7.01 -8.60 2.57
C PRO A 121 -7.99 -8.54 1.39
N ALA A 122 -7.56 -9.04 0.23
CA ALA A 122 -8.34 -9.04 -1.00
C ALA A 122 -9.16 -10.33 -1.18
N LEU A 123 -8.66 -11.49 -0.72
CA LEU A 123 -9.37 -12.77 -0.75
C LEU A 123 -9.76 -13.22 0.67
N ILE A 124 -11.03 -13.59 0.90
CA ILE A 124 -11.47 -14.20 2.18
C ILE A 124 -11.84 -15.67 1.90
N LEU A 125 -10.84 -16.49 1.54
CA LEU A 125 -10.95 -17.97 1.47
C LEU A 125 -9.79 -18.60 2.28
N PRO A 126 -9.97 -19.82 2.83
CA PRO A 126 -9.34 -20.21 4.09
C PRO A 126 -7.92 -20.75 3.85
N GLN A 127 -6.93 -19.89 4.06
CA GLN A 127 -5.79 -20.16 4.96
C GLN A 127 -4.87 -18.93 5.04
N HIS A 128 -4.65 -18.18 3.95
CA HIS A 128 -3.96 -16.88 3.99
C HIS A 128 -4.55 -15.88 2.98
N PRO A 129 -5.28 -14.85 3.43
CA PRO A 129 -5.77 -13.81 2.54
C PRO A 129 -4.60 -13.06 1.90
N SER A 130 -4.55 -13.03 0.57
CA SER A 130 -3.60 -12.21 -0.20
C SER A 130 -4.17 -10.81 -0.41
N GLY A 131 -3.32 -9.79 -0.45
CA GLY A 131 -3.71 -8.41 -0.73
C GLY A 131 -2.52 -7.47 -0.81
N VAL A 132 -2.75 -6.19 -0.55
CA VAL A 132 -1.66 -5.21 -0.42
C VAL A 132 -1.24 -5.10 1.04
N MET A 133 0.06 -4.96 1.30
CA MET A 133 0.63 -4.76 2.62
C MET A 133 1.66 -3.63 2.57
N THR A 134 1.54 -2.65 3.46
CA THR A 134 2.53 -1.58 3.63
C THR A 134 3.25 -1.78 4.95
N LEU A 135 4.57 -1.96 4.91
CA LEU A 135 5.46 -2.02 6.06
C LEU A 135 6.11 -0.65 6.23
N SER A 136 6.17 -0.15 7.47
CA SER A 136 6.65 1.20 7.76
C SER A 136 7.45 1.29 9.05
N THR A 137 8.54 2.06 8.99
CA THR A 137 9.35 2.43 10.17
C THR A 137 8.67 3.49 11.05
N ALA A 138 7.43 3.88 10.74
CA ALA A 138 6.58 4.73 11.57
C ALA A 138 5.15 4.21 11.67
N HIS A 139 4.43 4.66 12.70
CA HIS A 139 2.99 4.42 12.80
C HIS A 139 2.23 5.42 11.92
N PRO A 140 1.31 4.97 11.05
CA PRO A 140 0.51 5.90 10.28
C PRO A 140 -0.56 6.54 11.16
N VAL A 141 -0.75 7.85 10.97
CA VAL A 141 -1.83 8.65 11.59
C VAL A 141 -3.17 8.48 10.86
N TYR A 142 -3.14 7.91 9.66
CA TYR A 142 -4.32 7.59 8.86
C TYR A 142 -4.12 6.25 8.14
N CYS A 143 -5.15 5.41 8.10
CA CYS A 143 -5.14 4.14 7.38
C CYS A 143 -6.53 3.88 6.79
N CYS A 144 -6.64 3.97 5.48
CA CYS A 144 -7.88 3.75 4.74
C CYS A 144 -7.72 2.56 3.79
N PRO A 145 -8.42 1.44 4.08
CA PRO A 145 -8.44 0.28 3.21
C PRO A 145 -9.48 0.46 2.10
N LEU A 146 -9.06 0.29 0.86
CA LEU A 146 -9.93 0.31 -0.31
C LEU A 146 -9.96 -1.08 -0.97
N ARG A 147 -11.13 -1.51 -1.41
CA ARG A 147 -11.31 -2.80 -2.06
C ARG A 147 -12.38 -2.74 -3.12
N GLU A 148 -12.02 -3.13 -4.33
CA GLU A 148 -12.94 -3.28 -5.45
C GLU A 148 -12.97 -4.76 -5.87
N ARG A 149 -14.15 -5.27 -6.23
CA ARG A 149 -14.29 -6.66 -6.72
C ARG A 149 -14.14 -6.68 -8.23
N GLU A 150 -13.32 -7.61 -8.74
CA GLU A 150 -13.24 -7.83 -10.18
C GLU A 150 -14.57 -8.39 -10.72
N PRO A 151 -15.17 -7.80 -11.76
CA PRO A 151 -16.46 -8.24 -12.29
C PRO A 151 -16.47 -9.69 -12.79
N LEU A 152 -15.37 -10.11 -13.41
CA LEU A 152 -15.25 -11.38 -14.12
C LEU A 152 -14.86 -12.54 -13.20
N LEU A 153 -13.76 -12.39 -12.46
CA LEU A 153 -13.22 -13.46 -11.62
C LEU A 153 -13.65 -13.35 -10.16
N ARG A 154 -14.33 -12.27 -9.77
CA ARG A 154 -14.75 -11.97 -8.38
C ARG A 154 -13.61 -11.97 -7.36
N ILE A 155 -12.37 -12.01 -7.81
CA ILE A 155 -11.18 -11.78 -6.99
C ILE A 155 -11.20 -10.30 -6.61
N ALA A 156 -11.06 -9.96 -5.33
CA ALA A 156 -10.97 -8.55 -4.99
C ALA A 156 -9.56 -8.04 -5.25
N LYS A 157 -9.46 -6.78 -5.62
CA LYS A 157 -8.22 -6.04 -5.77
C LYS A 157 -8.27 -4.89 -4.78
N SER A 158 -7.15 -4.62 -4.14
CA SER A 158 -7.09 -3.76 -2.97
C SER A 158 -6.11 -2.63 -3.18
N ALA A 159 -6.43 -1.50 -2.56
CA ALA A 159 -5.47 -0.43 -2.34
C ALA A 159 -5.46 -0.07 -0.85
N LEU A 160 -4.34 0.44 -0.38
CA LEU A 160 -4.16 0.88 0.99
C LEU A 160 -3.59 2.29 0.97
N ILE A 161 -4.33 3.22 1.57
CA ILE A 161 -3.88 4.60 1.78
C ILE A 161 -3.44 4.73 3.22
N THR A 162 -2.20 5.10 3.43
CA THR A 162 -1.61 5.39 4.74
C THR A 162 -1.01 6.78 4.75
N ILE A 163 -1.10 7.48 5.87
CA ILE A 163 -0.45 8.80 6.03
C ILE A 163 0.48 8.76 7.22
N TYR A 164 1.69 9.25 7.02
CA TYR A 164 2.74 9.27 8.05
C TYR A 164 3.20 10.70 8.33
N PRO A 165 3.50 11.03 9.60
CA PRO A 165 4.24 12.24 9.92
C PRO A 165 5.68 12.10 9.38
N VAL A 166 6.22 13.16 8.80
CA VAL A 166 7.59 13.20 8.28
C VAL A 166 8.45 14.16 9.09
N TYR A 167 8.09 15.44 9.11
CA TYR A 167 8.79 16.48 9.85
C TYR A 167 7.80 17.48 10.41
N GLN A 168 7.85 17.74 11.72
CA GLN A 168 6.93 18.65 12.41
C GLN A 168 5.47 18.32 12.07
N THR A 169 4.80 19.18 11.29
CA THR A 169 3.41 19.04 10.87
C THR A 169 3.24 18.46 9.46
N MET A 170 4.33 18.16 8.75
CA MET A 170 4.30 17.64 7.39
C MET A 170 3.86 16.18 7.38
N LEU A 171 2.88 15.88 6.52
CA LEU A 171 2.33 14.55 6.31
C LEU A 171 2.64 14.06 4.89
N ILE A 172 3.06 12.81 4.77
CA ILE A 172 3.18 12.11 3.48
C ILE A 172 2.05 11.10 3.32
N MET A 173 1.38 11.14 2.18
CA MET A 173 0.41 10.13 1.79
C MET A 173 1.10 9.05 0.96
N VAL A 174 0.90 7.80 1.35
CA VAL A 174 1.43 6.62 0.67
C VAL A 174 0.26 5.75 0.26
N ILE A 175 0.17 5.45 -1.03
CA ILE A 175 -0.89 4.64 -1.63
C ILE A 175 -0.24 3.40 -2.25
N ASN A 176 -0.48 2.24 -1.62
CA ASN A 176 -0.09 0.95 -2.16
C ASN A 176 -1.27 0.36 -2.95
N ILE A 177 -1.10 0.16 -4.25
CA ILE A 177 -2.16 -0.32 -5.14
C ILE A 177 -1.82 -1.68 -5.76
N HIS A 178 -2.81 -2.57 -5.75
CA HIS A 178 -2.87 -3.69 -6.68
C HIS A 178 -4.15 -3.52 -7.50
N ALA A 179 -4.01 -3.00 -8.72
CA ALA A 179 -5.15 -2.57 -9.52
C ALA A 179 -5.88 -3.77 -10.16
N ILE A 180 -7.13 -3.52 -10.55
CA ILE A 180 -7.98 -4.51 -11.22
C ILE A 180 -7.32 -5.04 -12.49
N ASN A 181 -7.20 -6.35 -12.61
CA ASN A 181 -6.65 -7.03 -13.78
C ASN A 181 -7.75 -7.31 -14.82
N PHE A 182 -8.90 -7.87 -14.42
CA PHE A 182 -9.95 -8.30 -15.36
C PHE A 182 -11.29 -7.56 -15.16
N SER A 183 -11.64 -6.70 -16.10
CA SER A 183 -12.94 -6.03 -16.20
C SER A 183 -13.39 -5.93 -17.66
N PHE A 184 -14.70 -6.02 -17.93
CA PHE A 184 -15.25 -5.55 -19.20
C PHE A 184 -15.08 -4.02 -19.24
N GLY A 185 -14.25 -3.51 -20.15
CA GLY A 185 -13.97 -2.08 -20.26
C GLY A 185 -13.14 -1.49 -19.10
N LEU A 186 -13.13 -0.15 -19.01
CA LEU A 186 -12.30 0.63 -18.09
C LEU A 186 -13.05 1.15 -16.85
N ASP A 187 -14.35 0.93 -16.72
CA ASP A 187 -15.16 1.66 -15.73
C ASP A 187 -14.76 1.34 -14.29
N VAL A 188 -14.57 0.05 -13.97
CA VAL A 188 -14.20 -0.38 -12.61
C VAL A 188 -12.75 0.03 -12.29
N TYR A 189 -11.87 -0.02 -13.29
CA TYR A 189 -10.48 0.46 -13.17
C TYR A 189 -10.44 1.97 -12.88
N SER A 190 -11.22 2.75 -13.63
CA SER A 190 -11.30 4.20 -13.47
C SER A 190 -12.00 4.60 -12.17
N LYS A 191 -13.00 3.82 -11.72
CA LYS A 191 -13.66 4.01 -10.43
C LYS A 191 -12.69 3.81 -9.26
N GLN A 192 -11.83 2.79 -9.32
CA GLN A 192 -10.80 2.56 -8.30
C GLN A 192 -9.90 3.79 -8.16
N PHE A 193 -9.44 4.36 -9.28
CA PHE A 193 -8.62 5.58 -9.26
C PHE A 193 -9.40 6.80 -8.79
N ARG A 194 -10.67 6.96 -9.14
CA ARG A 194 -11.49 8.07 -8.65
C ARG A 194 -11.55 8.10 -7.13
N LEU A 195 -11.79 6.95 -6.48
CA LEU A 195 -11.80 6.87 -5.02
C LEU A 195 -10.44 7.27 -4.41
N ILE A 196 -9.34 6.87 -5.03
CA ILE A 196 -8.00 7.28 -4.60
C ILE A 196 -7.81 8.80 -4.80
N GLY A 197 -8.26 9.34 -5.93
CA GLY A 197 -8.20 10.77 -6.25
C GLY A 197 -8.92 11.64 -5.22
N ASP A 198 -10.07 11.18 -4.71
CA ASP A 198 -10.83 11.89 -3.66
C ASP A 198 -10.02 12.07 -2.37
N HIS A 199 -9.08 11.15 -2.08
CA HIS A 199 -8.14 11.30 -0.97
C HIS A 199 -6.95 12.19 -1.33
N ILE A 200 -6.37 12.04 -2.53
CA ILE A 200 -5.20 12.84 -2.96
C ILE A 200 -5.53 14.33 -3.03
N ILE A 201 -6.74 14.69 -3.50
CA ILE A 201 -7.18 16.09 -3.62
C ILE A 201 -7.26 16.76 -2.23
N LYS A 202 -7.63 16.00 -1.20
CA LYS A 202 -7.77 16.50 0.18
C LYS A 202 -6.45 16.48 0.96
N HIS A 203 -5.39 15.92 0.40
CA HIS A 203 -4.08 15.80 1.04
C HIS A 203 -3.13 16.92 0.60
N ASN A 204 -2.72 17.73 1.56
CA ASN A 204 -1.70 18.76 1.36
C ASN A 204 -0.34 18.21 1.75
N GLY A 205 0.53 17.96 0.76
CA GLY A 205 1.90 17.50 0.99
C GLY A 205 2.35 16.42 0.00
N PRO A 206 3.52 15.82 0.27
CA PRO A 206 4.07 14.73 -0.53
C PRO A 206 3.09 13.58 -0.68
N VAL A 207 3.07 13.00 -1.89
CA VAL A 207 2.31 11.80 -2.21
C VAL A 207 3.22 10.80 -2.89
N ILE A 208 3.11 9.54 -2.51
CA ILE A 208 3.63 8.39 -3.25
C ILE A 208 2.45 7.49 -3.58
N MET A 209 2.28 7.16 -4.86
CA MET A 209 1.34 6.16 -5.32
C MET A 209 2.08 5.10 -6.11
N ALA A 210 2.07 3.86 -5.62
CA ALA A 210 2.89 2.82 -6.21
C ALA A 210 2.31 1.41 -6.04
N GLY A 211 2.74 0.52 -6.92
CA GLY A 211 2.39 -0.89 -6.89
C GLY A 211 2.19 -1.45 -8.28
N ASP A 212 1.38 -2.51 -8.37
CA ASP A 212 1.03 -3.19 -9.61
C ASP A 212 -0.27 -2.61 -10.17
N PHE A 213 -0.16 -1.86 -11.26
CA PHE A 213 -1.27 -1.18 -11.91
C PHE A 213 -1.95 -2.02 -13.00
N ASN A 214 -1.47 -3.24 -13.25
CA ASN A 214 -2.00 -4.16 -14.27
C ASN A 214 -2.18 -3.49 -15.64
N THR A 215 -1.19 -2.72 -16.13
CA THR A 215 -1.34 -1.87 -17.33
C THR A 215 -1.09 -2.57 -18.67
N TRP A 216 -1.50 -3.84 -18.79
CA TRP A 216 -1.26 -4.68 -19.96
C TRP A 216 -1.95 -4.21 -21.26
N SER A 217 -2.80 -3.18 -21.23
CA SER A 217 -3.45 -2.59 -22.41
C SER A 217 -3.17 -1.10 -22.57
N ARG A 218 -3.21 -0.61 -23.82
CA ARG A 218 -3.07 0.83 -24.14
C ARG A 218 -4.12 1.67 -23.42
N GLN A 219 -5.35 1.19 -23.36
CA GLN A 219 -6.47 1.87 -22.69
C GLN A 219 -6.20 2.06 -21.19
N ARG A 220 -5.66 1.04 -20.51
CA ARG A 220 -5.31 1.11 -19.08
C ARG A 220 -4.18 2.09 -18.82
N ILE A 221 -3.11 2.05 -19.64
CA ILE A 221 -2.01 3.02 -19.54
C ILE A 221 -2.53 4.46 -19.73
N LEU A 222 -3.36 4.71 -20.75
CA LEU A 222 -3.90 6.05 -20.97
C LEU A 222 -4.79 6.53 -19.83
N ALA A 223 -5.60 5.64 -19.25
CA ALA A 223 -6.42 5.96 -18.09
C ALA A 223 -5.55 6.28 -16.85
N LEU A 224 -4.48 5.51 -16.63
CA LEU A 224 -3.51 5.75 -15.57
C LEU A 224 -2.83 7.12 -15.75
N TYR A 225 -2.28 7.41 -16.93
CA TYR A 225 -1.60 8.68 -17.16
C TYR A 225 -2.52 9.90 -17.04
N ARG A 226 -3.76 9.82 -17.53
CA ARG A 226 -4.76 10.87 -17.33
C ARG A 226 -5.08 11.09 -15.85
N PHE A 227 -5.10 10.02 -15.07
CA PHE A 227 -5.31 10.12 -13.62
C PHE A 227 -4.13 10.79 -12.92
N THR A 228 -2.90 10.33 -13.19
CA THR A 228 -1.70 10.85 -12.54
C THR A 228 -1.46 12.32 -12.91
N GLU A 229 -1.69 12.70 -14.17
CA GLU A 229 -1.64 14.09 -14.63
C GLU A 229 -2.62 14.97 -13.84
N ARG A 230 -3.89 14.55 -13.73
CA ARG A 230 -4.91 15.28 -12.95
C ARG A 230 -4.53 15.42 -11.47
N MET A 231 -3.86 14.43 -10.90
CA MET A 231 -3.41 14.44 -9.51
C MET A 231 -2.04 15.12 -9.31
N MET A 232 -1.43 15.62 -10.39
CA MET A 232 -0.09 16.21 -10.41
C MET A 232 0.99 15.26 -9.89
N LEU A 233 0.91 13.98 -10.28
CA LEU A 233 1.90 12.96 -9.93
C LEU A 233 2.82 12.70 -11.13
N GLY A 234 4.13 12.84 -10.93
CA GLY A 234 5.16 12.44 -11.89
C GLY A 234 5.50 10.95 -11.77
N GLU A 235 5.91 10.31 -12.87
CA GLU A 235 6.41 8.93 -12.88
C GLU A 235 7.90 8.90 -12.48
N VAL A 236 8.30 7.93 -11.66
CA VAL A 236 9.71 7.61 -11.45
C VAL A 236 10.26 6.90 -12.69
N ASN A 237 11.32 7.46 -13.27
CA ASN A 237 12.04 6.86 -14.40
C ASN A 237 13.21 6.01 -13.90
N PHE A 238 13.45 4.88 -14.57
CA PHE A 238 14.55 3.96 -14.27
C PHE A 238 15.58 4.00 -15.41
N MET A 239 16.86 4.24 -15.09
CA MET A 239 17.93 4.25 -16.11
C MET A 239 18.08 2.91 -16.81
N ASN A 240 18.04 1.81 -16.04
CA ASN A 240 18.00 0.44 -16.56
C ASN A 240 16.64 -0.17 -16.21
N ASP A 241 15.64 0.08 -17.06
CA ASP A 241 14.27 -0.36 -16.82
C ASP A 241 14.08 -1.85 -17.11
N GLN A 242 14.34 -2.68 -16.09
CA GLN A 242 14.11 -4.12 -16.10
C GLN A 242 12.74 -4.49 -15.49
N ARG A 243 11.77 -3.56 -15.48
CA ARG A 243 10.42 -3.88 -15.00
C ARG A 243 9.83 -5.00 -15.83
N LYS A 244 9.03 -5.84 -15.17
CA LYS A 244 8.33 -6.91 -15.87
C LYS A 244 7.25 -6.30 -16.75
N ARG A 245 7.19 -6.81 -17.99
CA ARG A 245 6.35 -6.27 -19.05
C ARG A 245 5.41 -7.35 -19.57
N VAL A 246 4.17 -6.96 -19.81
CA VAL A 246 3.17 -7.78 -20.51
C VAL A 246 2.76 -7.02 -21.76
N PHE A 247 2.85 -7.67 -22.92
CA PHE A 247 2.66 -7.03 -24.23
C PHE A 247 3.50 -5.75 -24.41
N GLY A 248 4.74 -5.77 -23.93
CA GLY A 248 5.69 -4.64 -24.00
C GLY A 248 5.46 -3.53 -22.97
N ARG A 249 4.47 -3.66 -22.07
CA ARG A 249 4.04 -2.61 -21.13
C ARG A 249 4.41 -2.95 -19.69
N PRO A 250 5.04 -2.04 -18.92
CA PRO A 250 5.36 -2.30 -17.52
C PRO A 250 4.08 -2.45 -16.70
N LEU A 251 4.09 -3.31 -15.69
CA LEU A 251 2.96 -3.48 -14.78
C LEU A 251 3.08 -2.61 -13.53
N ASP A 252 4.30 -2.50 -13.03
CA ASP A 252 4.63 -1.81 -11.79
C ASP A 252 5.08 -0.37 -12.03
N PHE A 253 4.58 0.54 -11.20
CA PHE A 253 4.92 1.97 -11.28
C PHE A 253 5.09 2.58 -9.90
N ILE A 254 5.84 3.67 -9.86
CA ILE A 254 5.92 4.58 -8.73
C ILE A 254 5.65 5.97 -9.27
N PHE A 255 4.61 6.59 -8.74
CA PHE A 255 4.27 7.99 -9.01
C PHE A 255 4.42 8.81 -7.75
N TYR A 256 4.84 10.07 -7.88
CA TYR A 256 5.14 10.93 -6.75
C TYR A 256 4.86 12.41 -7.03
N ARG A 257 4.76 13.22 -5.97
CA ARG A 257 4.82 14.69 -6.06
C ARG A 257 5.46 15.31 -4.82
N ASP A 258 5.87 16.58 -4.95
CA ASP A 258 6.48 17.40 -3.89
C ASP A 258 7.73 16.75 -3.24
N MET A 259 8.48 15.95 -4.00
CA MET A 259 9.75 15.30 -3.63
C MET A 259 10.65 15.25 -4.86
N ASN A 260 11.95 15.00 -4.68
CA ASN A 260 12.88 14.75 -5.79
C ASN A 260 13.34 13.29 -5.76
N VAL A 261 13.45 12.64 -6.92
CA VAL A 261 14.07 11.32 -7.04
C VAL A 261 15.59 11.50 -7.01
N ALA A 262 16.24 10.90 -6.02
CA ALA A 262 17.69 10.87 -5.90
C ALA A 262 18.30 9.67 -6.63
N ASP A 263 17.66 8.51 -6.51
CA ASP A 263 18.03 7.27 -7.21
C ASP A 263 16.81 6.39 -7.46
N ALA A 264 16.84 5.58 -8.51
CA ALA A 264 15.80 4.64 -8.86
C ALA A 264 16.36 3.43 -9.62
N SER A 265 16.12 2.23 -9.09
CA SER A 265 16.59 0.98 -9.66
C SER A 265 15.53 -0.12 -9.66
N VAL A 266 15.72 -1.08 -10.57
CA VAL A 266 14.92 -2.30 -10.64
C VAL A 266 15.81 -3.48 -10.25
N ILE A 267 15.43 -4.20 -9.21
CA ILE A 267 16.20 -5.32 -8.69
C ILE A 267 15.82 -6.57 -9.49
N VAL A 268 16.71 -7.04 -10.35
CA VAL A 268 16.46 -8.27 -11.14
C VAL A 268 16.54 -9.49 -10.22
N THR A 269 15.46 -10.27 -10.18
CA THR A 269 15.37 -11.47 -9.33
C THR A 269 14.44 -12.53 -9.94
N GLN A 270 14.54 -13.75 -9.41
CA GLN A 270 13.62 -14.87 -9.69
C GLN A 270 12.71 -15.18 -8.48
N ALA A 271 12.80 -14.38 -7.42
CA ALA A 271 12.06 -14.57 -6.17
C ALA A 271 10.58 -14.14 -6.26
N SER A 272 10.15 -13.64 -7.42
CA SER A 272 8.78 -13.32 -7.80
C SER A 272 8.72 -13.30 -9.34
N ASP A 273 7.52 -13.36 -9.91
CA ASP A 273 7.31 -13.05 -11.33
C ASP A 273 7.41 -11.54 -11.63
N HIS A 274 7.48 -10.70 -10.59
CA HIS A 274 7.78 -9.26 -10.63
C HIS A 274 9.18 -8.94 -10.06
N ASN A 275 9.84 -7.94 -10.64
CA ASN A 275 11.09 -7.39 -10.07
C ASN A 275 10.76 -6.27 -9.08
N PRO A 276 11.36 -6.23 -7.88
CA PRO A 276 11.20 -5.09 -6.98
C PRO A 276 11.70 -3.78 -7.58
N LEU A 277 10.99 -2.70 -7.29
CA LEU A 277 11.42 -1.33 -7.56
C LEU A 277 11.97 -0.73 -6.27
N LEU A 278 13.14 -0.11 -6.34
CA LEU A 278 13.74 0.60 -5.22
C LEU A 278 13.96 2.05 -5.63
N VAL A 279 13.45 2.99 -4.84
CA VAL A 279 13.55 4.42 -5.11
C VAL A 279 13.96 5.15 -3.85
N THR A 280 14.88 6.08 -4.01
CA THR A 280 15.34 7.00 -2.98
C THR A 280 14.84 8.39 -3.32
N PHE A 281 14.05 8.98 -2.43
CA PHE A 281 13.56 10.35 -2.55
C PHE A 281 14.29 11.29 -1.59
N ASN A 282 14.52 12.51 -2.05
CA ASN A 282 14.90 13.64 -1.20
C ASN A 282 13.66 14.49 -0.93
N ILE A 283 13.34 14.69 0.35
CA ILE A 283 12.25 15.55 0.81
C ILE A 283 12.83 16.90 1.23
N ASN A 284 12.59 17.92 0.40
CA ASN A 284 13.10 19.27 0.64
C ASN A 284 12.29 19.99 1.73
N LYS A 285 12.90 20.16 2.91
CA LYS A 285 12.31 20.87 4.05
C LYS A 285 11.89 22.32 3.71
N ALA A 286 12.68 23.02 2.90
CA ALA A 286 12.46 24.43 2.56
C ALA A 286 11.22 24.69 1.68
N TYR A 287 10.84 23.72 0.84
CA TYR A 287 9.66 23.85 -0.04
C TYR A 287 8.36 24.02 0.75
N PHE A 288 8.30 23.49 1.97
CA PHE A 288 7.09 23.50 2.80
C PHE A 288 7.03 24.66 3.79
N TYR A 289 8.17 25.22 4.22
CA TYR A 289 8.20 26.43 5.04
C TYR A 289 7.53 27.62 4.32
N ASN A 290 7.80 27.80 3.03
CA ASN A 290 7.23 28.92 2.27
C ASN A 290 5.72 28.76 2.01
N LYS A 291 5.23 27.52 1.86
CA LYS A 291 3.81 27.24 1.60
C LYS A 291 2.93 27.54 2.82
N THR A 292 3.43 27.27 4.04
CA THR A 292 2.72 27.62 5.29
C THR A 292 2.76 29.12 5.57
N SER A 293 3.84 29.82 5.22
CA SER A 293 3.94 31.28 5.42
C SER A 293 2.96 32.08 4.55
N CYS A 294 2.71 31.68 3.30
CA CYS A 294 1.74 32.34 2.43
C CYS A 294 0.28 32.09 2.81
N LEU A 295 -0.03 30.97 3.49
CA LEU A 295 -1.40 30.67 3.95
C LEU A 295 -1.76 31.38 5.26
N ASN A 296 -0.78 31.81 6.05
CA ASN A 296 -0.98 32.58 7.27
C ASN A 296 -0.93 34.11 7.04
N SER A 297 -0.73 34.56 5.80
CA SER A 297 -0.66 35.96 5.39
C SER A 297 -1.88 36.41 4.57
N LEU A 298 -2.96 35.61 4.56
CA LEU A 298 -4.29 35.91 4.03
C LEU A 298 -5.31 35.81 5.16
#